data_AF-A0A316RXB8-F1
#
_entry.id   AF-A0A316RXB8-F1
#
_cell.length_a   1.000
_cell.length_b   1.000
_cell.length_c   1.000
_cell.angle_alpha   90.00
_cell.angle_beta   90.00
_cell.angle_gamma   90.00
#
_symmetry.space_group_name_H-M   'P 1'
#
loop_
_entity.id
_entity.type
_entity.pdbx_description
1 polymer ?
#
loop_
_entity_poly.entity_id
_entity_poly.type
_entity_poly.pdbx_seq_one_letter_code
_entity_poly.pdbx_strand_id
1 'polypeptide(L)' 'MYKILDKTQFSEKVFKFRIEAPAMAKHAHAGQFLMVRANETGERVPFTLAGWNPEEG' A
#
# COMPACT_ATOMS: atom_id res chain seq x y z
N MET A 1 -3.13 12.73 -0.73
CA MET A 1 -3.77 11.43 -1.01
C MET A 1 -2.87 10.65 -1.95
N TYR A 2 -2.74 9.34 -1.77
CA TYR A 2 -1.91 8.49 -2.63
C TYR A 2 -2.75 7.89 -3.76
N LYS A 3 -2.18 7.72 -4.95
CA LYS A 3 -2.90 7.19 -6.12
C LYS A 3 -2.89 5.66 -6.11
N ILE A 4 -4.02 5.04 -6.43
CA ILE A 4 -4.09 3.60 -6.68
C ILE A 4 -3.69 3.37 -8.14
N LEU A 5 -2.59 2.65 -8.36
CA LEU A 5 -2.08 2.29 -9.68
C LEU A 5 -2.74 1.03 -10.22
N ASP A 6 -2.99 0.04 -9.35
CA ASP A 6 -3.62 -1.23 -9.70
C ASP A 6 -4.45 -1.77 -8.54
N LYS A 7 -5.52 -2.50 -8.87
CA LYS A 7 -6.35 -3.25 -7.92
C LYS A 7 -6.65 -4.62 -8.51
N THR A 8 -6.05 -5.66 -7.91
CA THR A 8 -6.32 -7.06 -8.28
C THR A 8 -7.13 -7.73 -7.17
N GLN A 9 -8.23 -8.42 -7.51
CA GLN A 9 -8.94 -9.28 -6.57
C GLN A 9 -8.45 -10.72 -6.72
N PHE A 10 -7.92 -11.30 -5.66
CA PHE A 10 -7.42 -12.68 -5.66
C PHE A 10 -8.50 -13.69 -5.24
N SER A 11 -9.41 -13.29 -4.35
CA SER A 11 -10.55 -14.09 -3.91
C SER A 11 -11.70 -13.18 -3.48
N GLU A 12 -12.81 -13.75 -3.03
CA GLU A 12 -13.99 -12.99 -2.56
C GLU A 12 -13.62 -11.91 -1.53
N LYS A 13 -12.64 -12.17 -0.66
CA LYS A 13 -12.26 -11.29 0.47
C LYS A 13 -10.84 -10.75 0.41
N VAL A 14 -10.04 -11.10 -0.60
CA VAL A 14 -8.61 -10.73 -0.67
C VAL A 14 -8.34 -9.87 -1.90
N PHE A 15 -7.78 -8.68 -1.65
CA PHE A 15 -7.45 -7.69 -2.67
C PHE A 15 -5.99 -7.26 -2.53
N LYS A 16 -5.29 -7.15 -3.65
CA LYS A 16 -3.98 -6.51 -3.77
C LYS A 16 -4.15 -5.13 -4.35
N PHE A 17 -3.51 -4.16 -3.73
CA PHE A 17 -3.42 -2.79 -4.23
C PHE A 17 -1.97 -2.46 -4.55
N ARG A 18 -1.74 -1.83 -5.70
CA ARG A 18 -0.49 -1.09 -5.95
C ARG A 18 -0.78 0.38 -5.77
N ILE A 19 0.02 1.04 -4.94
CA ILE A 19 -0.16 2.44 -4.55
C ILE A 19 1.10 3.19 -4.95
N GLU A 20 0.94 4.35 -5.57
CA GLU A 20 2.04 5.26 -5.90
C GLU A 20 2.52 5.93 -4.61
N ALA A 21 3.70 5.55 -4.11
CA ALA A 21 4.29 6.10 -2.90
C ALA A 21 5.83 6.15 -2.95
N PRO A 22 6.44 7.01 -3.80
CA PRO A 22 7.87 6.98 -4.10
C PRO A 22 8.78 7.08 -2.88
N ALA A 23 8.44 7.95 -1.93
CA ALA A 23 9.22 8.13 -0.71
C ALA A 23 9.22 6.88 0.19
N MET A 24 8.10 6.13 0.21
CA MET A 24 7.98 4.91 1.02
C MET A 24 8.68 3.75 0.33
N ALA A 25 8.48 3.57 -0.97
CA ALA A 25 9.11 2.51 -1.75
C ALA A 25 10.64 2.58 -1.74
N LYS A 26 11.22 3.79 -1.74
CA LYS A 26 12.67 3.97 -1.64
C LYS A 26 13.29 3.52 -0.32
N HIS A 27 12.53 3.53 0.78
CA HIS A 27 13.01 3.21 2.13
C HIS A 27 12.39 1.93 2.70
N ALA A 28 11.60 1.22 1.91
CA ALA A 28 10.94 0.00 2.34
C ALA A 28 11.95 -1.14 2.50
N HIS A 29 11.78 -1.89 3.58
CA HIS A 29 12.54 -3.06 3.94
C HIS A 29 11.63 -4.20 4.40
N ALA A 30 12.11 -5.43 4.28
CA ALA A 30 11.35 -6.62 4.68
C ALA A 30 10.98 -6.56 6.17
N GLY A 31 9.75 -6.95 6.51
CA GLY A 31 9.21 -6.92 7.87
C GLY A 31 8.57 -5.59 8.29
N GLN A 32 8.64 -4.55 7.46
CA GLN A 32 7.93 -3.29 7.71
C GLN A 32 6.46 -3.34 7.28
N PHE A 33 5.68 -2.42 7.84
CA PHE A 33 4.27 -2.21 7.53
C PHE A 33 3.99 -0.70 7.46
N LEU A 34 2.82 -0.34 6.94
CA LEU A 34 2.35 1.04 6.85
C LEU A 34 0.97 1.19 7.50
N MET A 35 0.64 2.41 7.92
CA MET A 35 -0.69 2.75 8.40
C MET A 35 -1.50 3.39 7.27
N VAL A 36 -2.65 2.80 6.95
CA VAL A 36 -3.57 3.32 5.93
C VAL A 36 -4.76 3.98 6.59
N ARG A 37 -5.18 5.12 6.05
CA ARG A 37 -6.45 5.77 6.36
C ARG A 37 -7.18 6.05 5.06
N ALA A 38 -8.37 5.47 4.87
CA ALA A 38 -9.08 5.50 3.58
C ALA A 38 -9.73 6.85 3.27
N ASN A 39 -10.15 7.61 4.30
CA ASN A 39 -10.78 8.91 4.18
C ASN A 39 -10.56 9.74 5.46
N GLU A 40 -11.15 10.93 5.58
CA GLU A 40 -10.89 11.84 6.71
C GLU A 40 -11.40 11.33 8.06
N THR A 41 -12.54 10.64 8.06
CA THR A 41 -13.21 10.10 9.25
C THR A 41 -12.84 8.65 9.56
N GLY A 42 -12.14 7.98 8.64
CA GLY A 42 -11.77 6.58 8.75
C GLY A 42 -10.65 6.34 9.75
N GLU A 43 -10.60 5.11 10.25
CA GLU A 43 -9.57 4.67 11.20
C GLU A 43 -8.23 4.40 10.50
N ARG A 44 -7.16 4.38 11.30
CA ARG A 44 -5.82 4.01 10.82
C ARG A 44 -5.63 2.51 11.03
N VAL A 45 -5.40 1.79 9.93
CA VAL A 45 -5.24 0.32 9.96
C VAL A 45 -3.84 -0.06 9.46
N PRO A 46 -3.12 -0.96 10.14
CA PRO A 46 -1.82 -1.43 9.67
C PRO A 46 -1.97 -2.41 8.50
N PHE A 47 -1.14 -2.27 7.48
CA PHE A 47 -0.99 -3.22 6.38
C PHE A 47 0.48 -3.50 6.10
N THR A 48 0.81 -4.78 5.92
CA THR A 48 2.17 -5.21 5.56
C THR A 48 2.51 -4.83 4.12
N LEU A 49 3.76 -4.43 3.88
CA LEU A 49 4.28 -4.28 2.53
C LEU A 49 4.49 -5.65 1.90
N ALA A 50 3.62 -6.03 0.95
CA ALA A 50 3.76 -7.29 0.21
C ALA A 50 4.89 -7.25 -0.85
N GLY A 51 5.31 -6.05 -1.26
CA GLY A 51 6.39 -5.79 -2.21
C GLY A 51 6.46 -4.30 -2.55
N TRP A 52 7.58 -3.84 -3.12
CA TRP A 52 7.78 -2.46 -3.54
C TRP A 52 8.75 -2.40 -4.73
N ASN A 53 8.66 -1.34 -5.54
CA ASN A 53 9.62 -1.05 -6.61
C ASN A 53 10.13 0.40 -6.45
N PRO A 54 11.37 0.61 -6.01
CA PRO A 54 11.93 1.95 -5.80
C PRO A 54 11.95 2.85 -7.05
N GLU A 55 11.94 2.28 -8.26
CA GLU A 55 11.97 3.01 -9.53
C GLU A 55 10.58 3.43 -10.01
N GLU A 56 9.57 2.59 -9.75
CA GLU A 56 8.18 2.86 -10.12
C GLU A 56 7.41 3.64 -9.05
N GLY A 57 7.93 3.66 -7.81
CA GLY A 57 7.34 4.33 -6.65
C GLY A 57 6.24 3.52 -6.00
#